data_AF-A0A4Y7U539-F1
#
_entry.id   AF-A0A4Y7U539-F1
#
_cell.length_a   1.000
_cell.length_b   1.000
_cell.length_c   1.000
_cell.angle_alpha   90.00
_cell.angle_beta   90.00
_cell.angle_gamma   90.00
#
_symmetry.space_group_name_H-M   'P 1'
#
loop_
_entity.id
_entity.type
_entity.pdbx_description
1 polymer ?
#
loop_
_entity_poly.entity_id
_entity_poly.type
_entity_poly.pdbx_seq_one_letter_code
_entity_poly.pdbx_strand_id
1 'polypeptide(L)'
;GKKKATVKYRKIKNNVYGFETSDAVSARTLIIDPVPIRLWGTYQGGEGFDYAVSVFAKNGFVYLAGTTMSTTNIASNGAHQSNFASSPQGSYDSFFSKFNSDGTRVFATYYGGSKADDIFKITASDNNNIYIAGSS
;
A
#
# COMPACT_ATOMS: atom_id res chain seq x y z
N GLY A 1 0.30 -31.09 -27.63
CA GLY A 1 0.14 -29.62 -27.67
C GLY A 1 -0.65 -29.14 -26.45
N LYS A 2 -0.43 -27.91 -25.98
CA LYS A 2 -1.20 -27.32 -24.88
C LYS A 2 -2.62 -26.97 -25.35
N LYS A 3 -3.64 -27.20 -24.52
CA LYS A 3 -5.04 -26.79 -24.76
C LYS A 3 -5.48 -25.85 -23.64
N LYS A 4 -6.09 -24.72 -23.98
CA LYS A 4 -6.72 -23.85 -22.97
C LYS A 4 -7.94 -24.56 -22.39
N ALA A 5 -8.04 -24.59 -21.06
CA ALA A 5 -9.22 -25.08 -20.35
C ALA A 5 -10.06 -23.89 -19.89
N THR A 6 -11.39 -24.02 -19.94
CA THR A 6 -12.27 -23.00 -19.37
C THR A 6 -12.37 -23.26 -17.87
N VAL A 7 -11.97 -22.28 -17.06
CA VAL A 7 -11.95 -22.39 -15.59
C VAL A 7 -12.87 -21.36 -14.95
N LYS A 8 -13.53 -21.77 -13.86
CA LYS A 8 -14.22 -20.87 -12.93
C LYS A 8 -13.38 -20.76 -11.66
N TYR A 9 -13.32 -19.58 -11.07
CA TYR A 9 -12.72 -19.40 -9.75
C TYR A 9 -13.74 -19.74 -8.67
N ARG A 10 -13.27 -20.29 -7.54
CA ARG A 10 -14.09 -20.57 -6.37
C ARG A 10 -13.34 -20.15 -5.11
N LYS A 11 -13.95 -19.32 -4.26
CA LYS A 11 -13.45 -19.08 -2.91
C LYS A 11 -13.76 -20.29 -2.04
N ILE A 12 -12.74 -20.96 -1.50
CA ILE A 12 -12.90 -22.15 -0.65
C ILE A 12 -13.04 -21.72 0.81
N LYS A 13 -12.11 -20.88 1.29
CA LYS A 13 -12.13 -20.29 2.63
C LYS A 13 -11.34 -18.99 2.65
N ASN A 14 -11.15 -18.39 3.83
CA ASN A 14 -10.38 -17.15 3.95
C ASN A 14 -8.98 -17.34 3.35
N ASN A 15 -8.62 -16.49 2.40
CA ASN A 15 -7.36 -16.54 1.65
C ASN A 15 -7.05 -17.86 0.93
N VAL A 16 -8.03 -18.73 0.70
CA VAL A 16 -7.85 -19.96 -0.10
C VAL A 16 -8.84 -19.97 -1.24
N TYR A 17 -8.29 -20.01 -2.45
CA TYR A 17 -9.02 -20.00 -3.70
C TYR A 17 -8.69 -21.27 -4.48
N GLY A 18 -9.71 -21.82 -5.13
CA GLY A 18 -9.58 -22.95 -6.03
C GLY A 18 -10.06 -22.58 -7.43
N PHE A 19 -9.76 -23.48 -8.36
CA PHE A 19 -10.21 -23.40 -9.74
C PHE A 19 -10.93 -24.70 -10.08
N GLU A 20 -12.07 -24.59 -10.75
CA GLU A 20 -12.83 -25.73 -11.23
C GLU A 20 -13.02 -25.64 -12.74
N THR A 21 -12.98 -26.79 -13.41
CA THR A 21 -13.22 -26.90 -14.85
C THR A 21 -14.06 -28.14 -15.13
N SER A 22 -14.96 -28.04 -16.10
CA SER A 22 -15.68 -29.19 -16.66
C SER A 22 -14.86 -29.95 -17.71
N ASP A 23 -13.70 -29.41 -18.11
CA ASP A 23 -12.79 -30.09 -19.03
C ASP A 23 -12.20 -31.34 -18.37
N ALA A 24 -12.13 -32.45 -19.11
CA ALA A 24 -11.45 -33.66 -18.65
C ALA A 24 -9.95 -33.40 -18.49
N VAL A 25 -9.51 -33.27 -17.23
CA VAL A 25 -8.11 -33.01 -16.85
C VAL A 25 -7.45 -34.19 -16.15
N SER A 26 -8.17 -35.30 -15.94
CA SER A 26 -7.58 -36.53 -15.41
C SER A 26 -6.45 -37.01 -16.34
N ALA A 27 -5.32 -37.38 -15.75
CA ALA A 27 -4.07 -37.73 -16.43
C ALA A 27 -3.32 -36.58 -17.16
N ARG A 28 -3.64 -35.30 -16.92
CA ARG A 28 -2.91 -34.15 -17.48
C ARG A 28 -2.41 -33.19 -16.40
N THR A 29 -1.25 -32.57 -16.61
CA THR A 29 -0.77 -31.47 -15.76
C THR A 29 -1.61 -30.21 -16.01
N LEU A 30 -2.24 -29.69 -14.96
CA LEU A 30 -2.89 -28.38 -14.99
C LEU A 30 -1.86 -27.28 -14.69
N ILE A 31 -1.73 -26.31 -15.59
CA ILE A 31 -0.86 -25.15 -15.39
C ILE A 31 -1.76 -23.93 -15.19
N ILE A 32 -1.61 -23.24 -14.05
CA ILE A 32 -2.24 -21.94 -13.80
C ILE A 32 -1.28 -20.88 -14.37
N ASP A 33 -1.73 -20.19 -15.42
CA ASP A 33 -0.91 -19.21 -16.13
C ASP A 33 -1.70 -17.90 -16.36
N PRO A 34 -1.24 -16.76 -15.82
CA PRO A 34 -0.08 -16.61 -14.95
C PRO A 34 -0.38 -17.05 -13.50
N VAL A 35 0.61 -17.65 -12.84
CA VAL A 35 0.63 -17.70 -11.38
C VAL A 35 0.73 -16.26 -10.89
N PRO A 36 -0.06 -15.80 -9.89
CA PRO A 36 0.13 -14.48 -9.30
C PRO A 36 1.57 -14.34 -8.81
N ILE A 37 2.38 -13.56 -9.54
CA ILE A 37 3.74 -13.24 -9.15
C ILE A 37 3.72 -11.95 -8.33
N ARG A 38 4.42 -11.95 -7.20
CA ARG A 38 4.69 -10.70 -6.48
C ARG A 38 5.57 -9.83 -7.38
N LEU A 39 5.01 -8.75 -7.92
CA LEU A 39 5.75 -7.80 -8.75
C LEU A 39 6.82 -7.08 -7.91
N TRP A 40 6.42 -6.56 -6.75
CA TRP A 40 7.31 -5.95 -5.77
C TRP A 40 6.68 -5.97 -4.37
N GLY A 41 7.50 -5.64 -3.39
CA GLY A 41 7.10 -5.35 -2.01
C GLY A 41 8.19 -4.48 -1.39
N THR A 42 7.81 -3.55 -0.52
CA THR A 42 8.75 -2.65 0.16
C THR A 42 8.27 -2.39 1.59
N TYR A 43 9.14 -1.77 2.39
CA TYR A 43 8.84 -1.34 3.75
C TYR A 43 8.79 0.19 3.79
N GLN A 44 7.76 0.73 4.45
CA GLN A 44 7.60 2.16 4.73
C GLN A 44 7.44 2.34 6.24
N GLY A 45 8.38 3.04 6.85
CA GLY A 45 8.49 3.20 8.31
C GLY A 45 9.95 3.40 8.72
N GLY A 46 10.20 3.68 9.99
CA GLY A 46 11.50 3.92 10.57
C GLY A 46 11.72 3.10 11.84
N GLU A 47 12.34 3.76 12.82
CA GLU A 47 12.75 3.15 14.09
C GLU A 47 11.62 3.03 15.14
N GLY A 48 10.50 3.71 14.92
CA GLY A 48 9.35 3.76 15.81
C GLY A 48 8.20 2.84 15.38
N PHE A 49 7.06 2.99 16.06
CA PHE A 49 5.82 2.33 15.67
C PHE A 49 5.18 3.06 14.49
N ASP A 50 5.00 2.35 13.38
CA ASP A 50 4.40 2.89 12.17
C ASP A 50 3.31 1.95 11.64
N TYR A 51 2.23 2.53 11.16
CA TYR A 51 1.17 1.75 10.52
C TYR A 51 0.47 2.56 9.43
N ALA A 52 0.11 1.86 8.35
CA ALA A 52 -0.66 2.45 7.27
C ALA A 52 -2.15 2.40 7.59
N VAL A 53 -2.85 3.51 7.32
CA VAL A 53 -4.30 3.63 7.52
C VAL A 53 -5.05 3.60 6.18
N SER A 54 -4.48 4.17 5.12
CA SER A 54 -5.15 4.26 3.82
C SER A 54 -4.16 4.11 2.67
N VAL A 55 -4.56 3.33 1.66
CA VAL A 55 -3.80 3.10 0.44
C VAL A 55 -4.73 3.12 -0.78
N PHE A 56 -4.26 3.68 -1.89
CA PHE A 56 -4.91 3.54 -3.20
C PHE A 56 -3.87 3.63 -4.33
N ALA A 57 -4.25 3.20 -5.53
CA ALA A 57 -3.43 3.33 -6.73
C ALA A 57 -4.13 4.22 -7.76
N LYS A 58 -3.38 5.09 -8.43
CA LYS A 58 -3.87 5.92 -9.53
C LYS A 58 -2.72 6.29 -10.47
N ASN A 59 -2.96 6.19 -11.78
CA ASN A 59 -2.02 6.59 -12.85
C ASN A 59 -0.60 6.01 -12.69
N GLY A 60 -0.49 4.72 -12.36
CA GLY A 60 0.80 4.05 -12.20
C GLY A 60 1.54 4.37 -10.91
N PHE A 61 0.91 5.09 -9.98
CA PHE A 61 1.46 5.34 -8.64
C PHE A 61 0.62 4.68 -7.56
N VAL A 62 1.26 4.33 -6.47
CA VAL A 62 0.62 3.90 -5.21
C VAL A 62 0.80 5.01 -4.19
N TYR A 63 -0.29 5.38 -3.52
CA TYR A 63 -0.33 6.39 -2.49
C TYR A 63 -0.66 5.73 -1.18
N LEU A 64 0.14 6.01 -0.16
CA LEU A 64 0.05 5.43 1.17
C LEU A 64 0.03 6.56 2.19
N ALA A 65 -0.83 6.46 3.19
CA ALA A 65 -0.78 7.34 4.34
C ALA A 65 -1.06 6.55 5.61
N GLY A 66 -0.58 7.08 6.71
CA GLY A 66 -0.76 6.49 8.02
C GLY A 66 -0.11 7.32 9.09
N THR A 67 0.18 6.66 10.20
CA THR A 67 0.71 7.28 11.41
C THR A 67 2.10 6.71 11.69
N THR A 68 2.98 7.56 12.21
CA THR A 68 4.37 7.24 12.50
C THR A 68 4.78 7.80 13.85
N MET A 69 5.54 7.03 14.62
CA MET A 69 6.33 7.50 15.76
C MET A 69 7.82 7.57 15.41
N SER A 70 8.15 7.41 14.12
CA SER A 70 9.53 7.39 13.62
C SER A 70 9.98 8.80 13.26
N THR A 71 11.13 9.19 13.80
CA THR A 71 11.82 10.44 13.51
C THR A 71 12.72 10.34 12.27
N THR A 72 12.98 9.13 11.77
CA THR A 72 13.80 8.90 10.58
C THR A 72 13.11 8.02 9.53
N ASN A 73 13.65 8.03 8.30
CA ASN A 73 13.20 7.21 7.16
C ASN A 73 11.76 7.44 6.65
N ILE A 74 11.09 8.52 7.08
CA ILE A 74 9.78 8.90 6.54
C ILE A 74 9.91 9.92 5.41
N ALA A 75 10.42 11.13 5.70
CA ALA A 75 10.42 12.23 4.74
C ALA A 75 11.51 12.09 3.66
N SER A 76 11.17 12.49 2.45
CA SER A 76 12.11 12.64 1.34
C SER A 76 12.85 13.98 1.41
N ASN A 77 13.98 14.10 0.71
CA ASN A 77 14.63 15.40 0.53
C ASN A 77 13.67 16.37 -0.20
N GLY A 78 13.50 17.59 0.33
CA GLY A 78 12.54 18.56 -0.21
C GLY A 78 11.07 18.27 0.12
N ALA A 79 10.80 17.42 1.13
CA ALA A 79 9.45 17.18 1.63
C ALA A 79 8.76 18.44 2.14
N HIS A 80 7.42 18.40 2.18
CA HIS A 80 6.61 19.47 2.76
C HIS A 80 6.96 19.70 4.25
N GLN A 81 7.06 18.61 5.01
CA GLN A 81 7.55 18.59 6.37
C GLN A 81 8.62 17.50 6.47
N SER A 82 9.86 17.92 6.70
CA SER A 82 11.03 17.05 6.71
C SER A 82 11.25 16.34 8.04
N ASN A 83 10.67 16.85 9.12
CA ASN A 83 10.94 16.39 10.48
C ASN A 83 9.63 16.05 11.20
N PHE A 84 9.71 15.03 12.04
CA PHE A 84 8.71 14.71 13.06
C PHE A 84 8.55 15.89 14.02
N ALA A 85 7.31 16.29 14.29
CA ALA A 85 6.96 17.48 15.05
C ALA A 85 6.41 17.19 16.46
N SER A 86 5.80 16.03 16.69
CA SER A 86 5.09 15.76 17.94
C SER A 86 6.01 15.68 19.16
N SER A 87 5.53 16.17 20.32
CA SER A 87 6.21 16.11 21.61
C SER A 87 5.18 16.19 22.75
N PRO A 88 5.24 15.37 23.82
CA PRO A 88 6.38 14.61 24.33
C PRO A 88 6.54 13.20 23.73
N GLN A 89 7.57 12.49 24.20
CA GLN A 89 7.92 11.13 23.80
C GLN A 89 6.70 10.18 23.91
N GLY A 90 6.38 9.47 22.82
CA GLY A 90 5.21 8.60 22.71
C GLY A 90 4.01 9.21 21.94
N SER A 91 4.11 10.47 21.51
CA SER A 91 3.21 11.07 20.53
C SER A 91 3.54 10.61 19.10
N TYR A 92 2.70 10.95 18.12
CA TYR A 92 2.81 10.48 16.74
C TYR A 92 2.37 11.56 15.74
N ASP A 93 3.03 11.56 14.59
CA ASP A 93 2.65 12.37 13.44
C ASP A 93 2.00 11.47 12.40
N SER A 94 1.27 12.10 11.50
CA SER A 94 0.87 11.44 10.26
C SER A 94 1.98 11.48 9.22
N PHE A 95 1.91 10.59 8.23
CA PHE A 95 2.76 10.62 7.06
C PHE A 95 1.97 10.34 5.78
N PHE A 96 2.53 10.80 4.67
CA PHE A 96 2.07 10.49 3.33
C PHE A 96 3.25 10.10 2.45
N SER A 97 3.07 9.05 1.64
CA SER A 97 4.07 8.51 0.73
C SER A 97 3.47 8.19 -0.63
N LYS A 98 4.25 8.40 -1.68
CA LYS A 98 3.94 8.08 -3.07
C LYS A 98 5.03 7.16 -3.62
N PHE A 99 4.64 6.05 -4.23
CA PHE A 99 5.49 5.08 -4.90
C PHE A 99 5.13 5.00 -6.37
N ASN A 100 6.10 4.74 -7.23
CA ASN A 100 5.85 4.41 -8.64
C ASN A 100 5.43 2.93 -8.78
N SER A 101 5.19 2.49 -10.02
CA SER A 101 4.69 1.13 -10.31
C SER A 101 5.70 0.01 -10.04
N ASP A 102 6.97 0.32 -9.85
CA ASP A 102 8.02 -0.65 -9.49
C ASP A 102 8.25 -0.77 -7.97
N GLY A 103 7.56 0.04 -7.17
CA GLY A 103 7.67 0.04 -5.71
C GLY A 103 8.73 0.99 -5.16
N THR A 104 9.39 1.80 -6.00
CA THR A 104 10.31 2.85 -5.56
C THR A 104 9.55 4.06 -5.01
N ARG A 105 9.95 4.52 -3.82
CA ARG A 105 9.40 5.72 -3.19
C ARG A 105 9.81 6.97 -3.97
N VAL A 106 8.82 7.66 -4.52
CA VAL A 106 8.99 8.91 -5.28
C VAL A 106 9.00 10.11 -4.36
N PHE A 107 8.14 10.10 -3.35
CA PHE A 107 8.00 11.19 -2.40
C PHE A 107 7.41 10.68 -1.09
N ALA A 108 7.81 11.28 0.03
CA ALA A 108 7.17 11.11 1.31
C ALA A 108 7.39 12.32 2.21
N THR A 109 6.48 12.55 3.14
CA THR A 109 6.50 13.69 4.06
C THR A 109 5.82 13.33 5.37
N TYR A 110 6.24 13.98 6.45
CA TYR A 110 5.43 14.08 7.66
C TYR A 110 4.24 15.03 7.44
N TYR A 111 3.25 14.91 8.32
CA TYR A 111 2.18 15.87 8.55
C TYR A 111 1.82 15.83 10.04
N GLY A 112 2.05 16.93 10.74
CA GLY A 112 1.66 17.06 12.14
C GLY A 112 2.20 18.32 12.82
N GLY A 113 1.78 18.50 14.06
CA GLY A 113 2.17 19.59 14.94
C GLY A 113 2.83 19.08 16.21
N SER A 114 2.72 19.82 17.30
CA SER A 114 3.31 19.41 18.58
C SER A 114 2.52 18.30 19.29
N LYS A 115 1.36 17.89 18.77
CA LYS A 115 0.45 16.91 19.38
C LYS A 115 0.32 15.69 18.48
N ALA A 116 -0.54 14.76 18.87
CA ALA A 116 -0.80 13.57 18.09
C ALA A 116 -1.69 13.91 16.88
N ASP A 117 -1.25 13.55 15.69
CA ASP A 117 -1.95 13.85 14.43
C ASP A 117 -2.30 12.56 13.69
N ASP A 118 -3.59 12.39 13.40
CA ASP A 118 -4.15 11.22 12.73
C ASP A 118 -4.60 11.54 11.30
N ILE A 119 -4.28 10.65 10.36
CA ILE A 119 -4.93 10.58 9.04
C ILE A 119 -5.91 9.41 9.06
N PHE A 120 -7.16 9.68 8.68
CA PHE A 120 -8.19 8.65 8.54
C PHE A 120 -8.33 8.15 7.11
N LYS A 121 -8.15 9.04 6.12
CA LYS A 121 -8.36 8.69 4.72
C LYS A 121 -7.53 9.56 3.78
N ILE A 122 -7.10 8.94 2.69
CA ILE A 122 -6.60 9.63 1.49
C ILE A 122 -7.41 9.25 0.26
N THR A 123 -7.63 10.21 -0.63
CA THR A 123 -8.28 10.00 -1.93
C THR A 123 -7.68 10.95 -2.98
N ALA A 124 -7.99 10.70 -4.25
CA ALA A 124 -7.61 11.58 -5.34
C ALA A 124 -8.84 11.96 -6.18
N SER A 125 -8.95 13.24 -6.53
CA SER A 125 -9.90 13.70 -7.56
C SER A 125 -9.46 13.24 -8.96
N ASP A 126 -10.35 13.34 -9.94
CA ASP A 126 -10.07 13.01 -11.35
C ASP A 126 -8.90 13.80 -11.94
N ASN A 127 -8.73 15.05 -11.51
CA ASN A 127 -7.61 15.92 -11.89
C ASN A 127 -6.30 15.64 -11.11
N ASN A 128 -6.22 14.53 -10.39
CA ASN A 128 -5.05 14.06 -9.62
C ASN A 128 -4.67 14.90 -8.39
N ASN A 129 -5.53 15.80 -7.93
CA ASN A 129 -5.34 16.43 -6.63
C ASN A 129 -5.57 15.40 -5.52
N ILE A 130 -4.65 15.34 -4.57
CA ILE A 130 -4.70 14.45 -3.41
C ILE A 130 -5.39 15.16 -2.26
N TYR A 131 -6.36 14.50 -1.65
CA TYR A 131 -7.07 14.98 -0.46
C TYR A 131 -6.77 14.04 0.69
N ILE A 132 -6.46 14.63 1.84
CA ILE A 132 -6.13 13.96 3.08
C ILE A 132 -7.07 14.51 4.15
N ALA A 133 -7.71 13.63 4.91
CA ALA A 133 -8.59 14.00 6.02
C ALA A 133 -8.15 13.30 7.31
N GLY A 134 -8.20 14.04 8.42
CA GLY A 134 -7.59 13.68 9.68
C GLY A 134 -7.99 14.59 10.84
N SER A 135 -7.32 14.42 11.99
CA SER A 135 -7.48 15.25 13.21
C SER A 135 -6.15 15.48 13.93
N SER A 136 -6.13 16.48 14.81
CA SER A 136 -5.00 16.97 15.62
C SER A 136 -5.44 17.26 17.05
#